data_AF-A0A3B0TVX0-F1
#
_entry.id   AF-A0A3B0TVX0-F1
#
_cell.length_a   1.000
_cell.length_b   1.000
_cell.length_c   1.000
_cell.angle_alpha   90.00
_cell.angle_beta   90.00
_cell.angle_gamma   90.00
#
_symmetry.space_group_name_H-M   'P 1'
#
loop_
_entity.id
_entity.type
_entity.pdbx_description
1 polymer ?
#
loop_
_entity_poly.entity_id
_entity_poly.type
_entity_poly.pdbx_seq_one_letter_code
_entity_poly.pdbx_strand_id
1 'polypeptide(L)'
;MALPFDIRDVNIDSTILKTIPQTFGIPTSKAIGYVLLIVFVGLEFFKNKDSFIDILIIILISIITALFLRFSSPKKSRYYTSFWVELIPVMWLVLMVLFSKN
;
A
#
# COMPACT_ATOMS: atom_id res chain seq x y z
N MET A 1 -3.83 -0.52 -0.12
CA MET A 1 -3.77 0.85 -0.69
C MET A 1 -4.67 1.86 0.00
N ALA A 2 -5.75 1.47 0.69
CA ALA A 2 -6.65 2.44 1.33
C ALA A 2 -6.01 3.21 2.51
N LEU A 3 -5.06 2.63 3.24
CA LEU A 3 -4.51 3.28 4.46
C LEU A 3 -3.91 4.68 4.23
N PRO A 4 -3.11 4.95 3.19
CA PRO A 4 -2.68 6.31 2.87
C PRO A 4 -3.84 7.30 2.62
N PHE A 5 -4.95 6.82 2.04
CA PHE A 5 -6.17 7.62 1.84
C PHE A 5 -6.86 7.88 3.17
N ASP A 6 -7.10 6.85 3.98
CA ASP A 6 -7.72 6.99 5.29
C ASP A 6 -6.89 7.92 6.20
N ILE A 7 -5.55 7.86 6.16
CA ILE A 7 -4.65 8.73 6.94
C ILE A 7 -4.74 10.19 6.46
N ARG A 8 -4.92 10.41 5.16
CA ARG A 8 -5.14 11.75 4.59
C ARG A 8 -6.49 12.31 5.04
N ASP A 9 -7.53 11.49 4.91
CA ASP A 9 -8.91 11.91 5.06
C ASP A 9 -9.38 11.92 6.52
N VAL A 10 -8.53 11.50 7.46
CA VAL A 10 -8.80 11.48 8.91
C VAL A 10 -9.39 12.78 9.49
N ASN A 11 -9.05 13.94 8.94
CA ASN A 11 -9.54 15.27 9.38
C ASN A 11 -10.76 15.78 8.60
N ILE A 12 -11.07 15.16 7.45
CA ILE A 12 -12.14 15.58 6.53
C ILE A 12 -13.35 14.67 6.72
N ASP A 13 -13.10 13.37 6.92
CA ASP A 13 -14.10 12.36 7.16
C ASP A 13 -14.79 12.58 8.50
N SER A 14 -16.11 12.38 8.50
CA SER A 14 -16.90 12.36 9.73
C SER A 14 -16.33 11.35 10.71
N THR A 15 -16.23 11.74 11.98
CA THR A 15 -15.77 10.87 13.09
C THR A 15 -16.68 9.66 13.31
N ILE A 16 -17.86 9.64 12.70
CA ILE A 16 -18.82 8.53 12.71
C ILE A 16 -18.33 7.33 11.86
N LEU A 17 -17.49 7.58 10.85
CA LEU A 17 -16.98 6.54 9.95
C LEU A 17 -16.03 5.55 10.64
N LYS A 18 -15.38 5.96 11.75
CA LYS A 18 -14.50 5.13 12.59
C LYS A 18 -13.46 4.35 11.76
N THR A 19 -12.76 5.03 10.86
CA THR A 19 -11.68 4.42 10.06
C THR A 19 -10.49 4.05 10.95
N ILE A 20 -9.62 3.13 10.50
CA ILE A 20 -8.44 2.66 11.26
C ILE A 20 -7.59 3.83 11.84
N PRO A 21 -7.27 4.89 11.08
CA PRO A 21 -6.55 6.04 11.64
C PRO A 21 -7.38 6.91 12.59
N GLN A 22 -8.70 6.93 12.47
CA GLN A 22 -9.58 7.62 13.43
C GLN A 22 -9.70 6.85 14.75
N THR A 23 -9.74 5.51 14.71
CA THR A 23 -9.92 4.67 15.91
C THR A 23 -8.62 4.37 16.64
N PHE A 24 -7.54 4.07 15.92
CA PHE A 24 -6.25 3.65 16.49
C PHE A 24 -5.15 4.70 16.35
N GLY A 25 -5.41 5.79 15.65
CA GLY A 25 -4.44 6.82 15.34
C GLY A 25 -3.58 6.50 14.10
N ILE A 26 -2.99 7.56 13.55
CA ILE A 26 -2.09 7.51 12.39
C ILE A 26 -0.88 6.58 12.60
N PRO A 27 -0.12 6.63 13.72
CA PRO A 27 1.08 5.80 13.86
C PRO A 27 0.75 4.30 13.88
N THR A 28 -0.33 3.91 14.56
CA THR A 28 -0.81 2.53 14.62
C THR A 28 -1.29 2.06 13.25
N SER A 29 -1.99 2.92 12.51
CA SER A 29 -2.41 2.62 11.14
C SER A 29 -1.23 2.35 10.22
N LYS A 30 -0.14 3.13 10.33
CA LYS A 30 1.08 2.86 9.57
C LYS A 30 1.72 1.52 9.95
N ALA A 31 1.77 1.20 11.25
CA ALA A 31 2.27 -0.08 11.72
C ALA A 31 1.46 -1.26 11.15
N ILE A 32 0.13 -1.18 11.19
CA ILE A 32 -0.77 -2.19 10.58
C ILE A 32 -0.46 -2.34 9.09
N GLY A 33 -0.30 -1.22 8.37
CA GLY A 33 0.04 -1.25 6.95
C GLY A 33 1.38 -1.94 6.66
N TYR A 34 2.41 -1.72 7.49
CA TYR A 34 3.69 -2.43 7.34
C TYR A 34 3.58 -3.92 7.64
N VAL A 35 2.84 -4.30 8.68
CA VAL A 35 2.60 -5.72 9.00
C VAL A 35 1.88 -6.40 7.84
N LEU A 36 0.85 -5.77 7.28
CA LEU A 36 0.13 -6.29 6.13
C LEU A 36 1.03 -6.45 4.89
N LEU A 37 1.96 -5.52 4.65
CA LEU A 37 2.93 -5.63 3.56
C LEU A 37 3.89 -6.80 3.77
N ILE A 38 4.37 -7.02 5.00
CA ILE A 38 5.24 -8.16 5.32
C ILE A 38 4.50 -9.48 5.10
N VAL A 39 3.25 -9.57 5.58
CA VAL A 39 2.40 -10.75 5.36
C VAL A 39 2.16 -10.96 3.86
N PHE A 40 1.86 -9.89 3.11
CA PHE A 40 1.63 -9.96 1.67
C PHE A 40 2.85 -10.49 0.91
N VAL A 41 4.06 -9.99 1.21
CA VAL A 41 5.31 -10.52 0.64
C VAL A 41 5.53 -11.96 1.07
N GLY A 42 5.28 -12.29 2.34
CA GLY A 42 5.39 -13.65 2.87
C GLY A 42 4.47 -14.64 2.17
N LEU A 43 3.24 -14.24 1.84
CA LEU A 43 2.27 -15.08 1.12
C LEU A 43 2.74 -15.47 -0.28
N GLU A 44 3.53 -14.62 -0.96
CA GLU A 44 4.06 -14.94 -2.28
C GLU A 44 5.03 -16.14 -2.21
N PHE A 45 5.82 -16.28 -1.13
CA PHE A 45 6.71 -17.43 -0.97
C PHE A 45 5.97 -18.77 -0.77
N PHE A 46 4.67 -18.76 -0.44
CA PHE A 46 3.88 -20.00 -0.30
C PHE A 46 3.29 -20.49 -1.63
N LYS A 47 3.39 -19.71 -2.71
CA LYS A 47 2.89 -20.12 -4.02
C LYS A 47 3.94 -20.98 -4.72
N ASN A 48 3.62 -22.27 -4.87
CA ASN A 48 4.50 -23.30 -5.43
C ASN A 48 4.96 -23.11 -6.89
N LYS A 49 4.50 -22.06 -7.59
CA LYS A 49 4.74 -21.85 -9.03
C LYS A 49 5.36 -20.49 -9.37
N ASP A 50 5.80 -19.74 -8.37
CA ASP A 50 6.20 -18.35 -8.61
C ASP A 50 7.58 -18.28 -9.28
N SER A 51 7.66 -17.47 -10.34
CA SER A 51 8.94 -17.14 -10.95
C SER A 51 9.73 -16.26 -9.99
N PHE A 52 11.06 -16.40 -9.98
CA PHE A 52 11.95 -15.50 -9.24
C PHE A 52 11.68 -14.02 -9.58
N ILE A 53 11.24 -13.76 -10.81
CA ILE A 53 10.86 -12.43 -11.30
C ILE A 53 9.60 -11.90 -10.60
N ASP A 54 8.60 -12.76 -10.37
CA ASP A 54 7.35 -12.37 -9.70
C ASP A 54 7.61 -11.93 -8.26
N ILE A 55 8.43 -12.70 -7.54
CA ILE A 55 8.86 -12.40 -6.17
C ILE A 55 9.58 -11.04 -6.12
N LEU A 56 10.48 -10.77 -7.08
CA LEU A 56 11.17 -9.49 -7.18
C LEU A 56 10.20 -8.32 -7.42
N ILE A 57 9.21 -8.49 -8.29
CA ILE A 57 8.19 -7.47 -8.59
C ILE A 57 7.36 -7.17 -7.33
N ILE A 58 6.92 -8.20 -6.61
CA ILE A 58 6.15 -8.05 -5.36
C ILE A 58 6.96 -7.34 -4.29
N ILE A 59 8.24 -7.69 -4.11
CA ILE A 59 9.12 -7.01 -3.14
C ILE A 59 9.29 -5.54 -3.51
N LEU A 60 9.57 -5.24 -4.77
CA LEU A 60 9.76 -3.87 -5.26
C LEU A 60 8.51 -3.00 -5.02
N ILE A 61 7.33 -3.53 -5.34
CA ILE A 61 6.07 -2.81 -5.13
C ILE A 61 5.71 -2.67 -3.66
N SER A 62 6.06 -3.66 -2.84
CA SER A 62 5.87 -3.57 -1.40
C SER A 62 6.74 -2.48 -0.77
N ILE A 63 8.00 -2.32 -1.23
CA ILE A 63 8.90 -1.24 -0.81
C ILE A 63 8.32 0.13 -1.23
N ILE A 64 7.90 0.26 -2.48
CA ILE A 64 7.29 1.51 -2.98
C ILE A 64 6.06 1.86 -2.15
N THR A 65 5.18 0.89 -1.89
CA THR A 65 3.97 1.08 -1.07
C THR A 65 4.33 1.48 0.37
N ALA A 66 5.35 0.86 0.97
CA ALA A 66 5.84 1.21 2.30
C ALA A 66 6.37 2.65 2.36
N LEU A 67 7.08 3.11 1.33
CA LEU A 67 7.54 4.50 1.25
C LEU A 67 6.35 5.47 1.18
N PHE A 68 5.35 5.20 0.33
CA PHE A 68 4.15 6.04 0.28
C PHE A 68 3.38 6.06 1.61
N LEU A 69 3.28 4.91 2.29
CA LEU A 69 2.69 4.84 3.62
C LEU A 69 3.48 5.64 4.66
N ARG A 70 4.82 5.61 4.61
CA ARG A 70 5.69 6.41 5.49
C ARG A 70 5.42 7.90 5.31
N PHE A 71 5.38 8.37 4.07
CA PHE A 71 5.19 9.78 3.72
C PHE A 71 3.73 10.25 3.80
N SER A 72 2.77 9.34 3.97
CA SER A 72 1.36 9.71 4.18
C SER A 72 1.22 10.58 5.43
N SER A 73 0.51 11.71 5.27
CA SER A 73 0.26 12.66 6.35
C SER A 73 -1.02 13.45 6.04
N PRO A 74 -1.83 13.78 7.06
CA PRO A 74 -3.06 14.54 6.88
C PRO A 74 -2.83 15.98 6.39
N LYS A 75 -1.59 16.49 6.44
CA LYS A 75 -1.23 17.84 5.94
C LYS A 75 -0.77 17.87 4.48
N LYS A 76 -0.64 16.71 3.81
CA LYS A 76 -0.13 16.63 2.43
C LYS A 76 -1.25 16.88 1.41
N SER A 77 -0.89 17.43 0.24
CA SER A 77 -1.86 17.82 -0.79
C SER A 77 -2.61 16.61 -1.35
N ARG A 78 -3.90 16.82 -1.65
CA ARG A 78 -4.84 15.81 -2.14
C ARG A 78 -4.32 15.06 -3.38
N TYR A 79 -3.64 15.79 -4.27
CA TYR A 79 -3.12 15.27 -5.54
C TYR A 79 -1.94 14.31 -5.39
N TYR A 80 -1.05 14.53 -4.40
CA TYR A 80 0.11 13.66 -4.21
C TYR A 80 -0.31 12.25 -3.80
N THR A 81 -1.26 12.15 -2.85
CA THR A 81 -1.71 10.83 -2.37
C THR A 81 -2.59 10.13 -3.39
N SER A 82 -3.54 10.83 -4.03
CA SER A 82 -4.45 10.20 -4.99
C SER A 82 -3.73 9.65 -6.22
N PHE A 83 -2.96 10.48 -6.92
CA PHE A 83 -2.37 10.05 -8.19
C PHE A 83 -1.32 8.93 -8.00
N TRP A 84 -0.39 9.12 -7.07
CA TRP A 84 0.74 8.19 -6.93
C TRP A 84 0.35 6.88 -6.26
N VAL A 85 -0.54 6.90 -5.24
CA VAL A 85 -0.93 5.67 -4.54
C VAL A 85 -1.89 4.82 -5.39
N GLU A 86 -2.80 5.45 -6.16
CA GLU A 86 -3.68 4.73 -7.11
C GLU A 86 -2.92 4.19 -8.33
N LEU A 87 -1.73 4.70 -8.63
CA LEU A 87 -0.92 4.18 -9.73
C LEU A 87 -0.18 2.89 -9.37
N ILE A 88 0.07 2.63 -8.09
CA ILE A 88 0.79 1.42 -7.63
C ILE A 88 0.15 0.08 -8.10
N PRO A 89 -1.18 -0.15 -8.03
CA PRO A 89 -1.78 -1.40 -8.50
C PRO A 89 -1.76 -1.50 -10.03
N VAL A 90 -1.83 -0.38 -10.75
CA VAL A 90 -1.66 -0.33 -12.20
C VAL A 90 -0.23 -0.70 -12.58
N MET A 91 0.77 -0.12 -11.90
CA MET A 91 2.17 -0.49 -12.07
C MET A 91 2.41 -1.98 -11.80
N TRP A 92 1.82 -2.53 -10.74
CA TRP A 92 1.91 -3.96 -10.44
C TRP A 92 1.37 -4.81 -11.57
N LEU A 93 0.16 -4.52 -12.04
CA LEU A 93 -0.47 -5.26 -13.13
C LEU A 93 0.39 -5.21 -14.41
N VAL A 94 0.89 -4.02 -14.77
CA VAL A 94 1.74 -3.82 -15.95
C VAL A 94 3.02 -4.65 -15.84
N LEU A 95 3.71 -4.61 -14.70
CA LEU A 95 4.92 -5.39 -14.48
C LEU A 95 4.64 -6.90 -14.54
N MET A 96 3.58 -7.37 -13.90
CA MET A 96 3.18 -8.77 -13.96
C MET A 96 2.88 -9.22 -15.39
N VAL A 97 2.10 -8.45 -16.17
CA VAL A 97 1.77 -8.83 -17.55
C VAL A 97 3.01 -8.86 -18.45
N LEU A 98 3.95 -7.93 -18.27
CA LEU A 98 5.16 -7.85 -19.09
C LEU A 98 6.20 -8.92 -18.76
N PHE A 99 6.31 -9.32 -17.48
CA PHE A 99 7.44 -10.11 -17.00
C PHE A 99 7.06 -11.49 -16.43
N SER A 100 5.83 -11.70 -15.98
CA SER A 100 5.35 -12.98 -15.42
C SER A 100 4.92 -13.99 -16.50
N LYS A 101 4.59 -13.50 -17.71
CA LYS A 101 4.01 -14.31 -18.80
C LYS A 101 5.00 -14.81 -19.86
N ASN A 102 6.31 -14.61 -19.66
CA ASN A 102 7.38 -15.18 -20.49
C ASN A 102 8.03 -16.37 -19.78
#